data_AF-A0A8X6J314-F1
#
_entry.id   AF-A0A8X6J314-F1
#
_cell.length_a   1.000
_cell.length_b   1.000
_cell.length_c   1.000
_cell.angle_alpha   90.00
_cell.angle_beta   90.00
_cell.angle_gamma   90.00
#
_symmetry.space_group_name_H-M   'P 1'
#
loop_
_entity.id
_entity.type
_entity.pdbx_description
1 polymer ?
#
loop_
_entity_poly.entity_id
_entity_poly.type
_entity_poly.pdbx_seq_one_letter_code
_entity_poly.pdbx_strand_id
1 'polypeptide(L)'
;DVYCIPLSSVHVIGHSLGAHVAGYAGQRLNKLGRITGLDPAEPYFQYTLEEVRLDPSDANFVDVIHTDGGSFITGGLGMIQDCGHVDFYPNGGKRQPGCNQNVVGAIEKEGDLLYGIRRFIGCNHIRAYEFFSESINSDCPFYGYVCDTYDNFSTGKCPWGCGPDDSMCAPMGLKAEKWKKFARDEPVKMFLHTSNTEPFCRHHYIINLRCSYSEEGRTIHTTEKGRLFVRLTGTKAQSPVLEAKKE
;
A
#
# COMPACT_ATOMS: atom_id res chain seq x y z
N ASP A 1 -7.99 17.80 -33.06
CA ASP A 1 -8.74 16.53 -33.12
C ASP A 1 -8.36 15.64 -34.29
N VAL A 2 -7.11 15.16 -34.36
CA VAL A 2 -6.62 14.33 -35.49
C VAL A 2 -6.67 12.83 -35.21
N TYR A 3 -6.65 12.42 -33.94
CA TYR A 3 -6.55 11.01 -33.53
C TYR A 3 -7.72 10.51 -32.67
N CYS A 4 -8.65 11.38 -32.27
CA CYS A 4 -9.86 11.05 -31.51
C CYS A 4 -9.65 10.12 -30.28
N ILE A 5 -8.51 10.23 -29.59
CA ILE A 5 -8.24 9.46 -28.38
C ILE A 5 -9.00 10.10 -27.21
N PRO A 6 -9.97 9.40 -26.60
CA PRO A 6 -10.72 9.97 -25.49
C PRO A 6 -9.82 10.07 -24.26
N LEU A 7 -9.80 11.23 -23.59
CA LEU A 7 -8.99 11.42 -22.36
C LEU A 7 -9.35 10.43 -21.26
N SER A 8 -10.60 9.93 -21.25
CA SER A 8 -11.05 8.88 -20.34
C SER A 8 -10.35 7.52 -20.53
N SER A 9 -9.65 7.32 -21.65
CA SER A 9 -8.82 6.13 -21.92
C SER A 9 -7.35 6.31 -21.54
N VAL A 10 -6.96 7.49 -21.08
CA VAL A 10 -5.57 7.80 -20.71
C VAL A 10 -5.34 7.53 -19.22
N HIS A 11 -4.31 6.75 -18.93
CA HIS A 11 -3.78 6.53 -17.58
C HIS A 11 -2.39 7.16 -17.46
N VAL A 12 -2.23 8.10 -16.54
CA VAL A 12 -0.93 8.72 -16.25
C VAL A 12 -0.41 8.19 -14.92
N ILE A 13 0.85 7.73 -14.90
CA ILE A 13 1.52 7.23 -13.70
C ILE A 13 2.66 8.19 -13.38
N GLY A 14 2.65 8.77 -12.19
CA GLY A 14 3.67 9.72 -11.76
C GLY A 14 4.32 9.28 -10.46
N HIS A 15 5.66 9.18 -10.43
CA HIS A 15 6.43 8.90 -9.22
C HIS A 15 7.04 10.17 -8.65
N SER A 16 7.07 10.30 -7.32
CA SER A 16 7.68 11.46 -6.65
C SER A 16 7.05 12.78 -7.12
N LEU A 17 7.87 13.76 -7.51
CA LEU A 17 7.43 15.00 -8.17
C LEU A 17 6.59 14.77 -9.43
N GLY A 18 6.80 13.65 -10.13
CA GLY A 18 6.03 13.27 -11.31
C GLY A 18 4.55 13.02 -11.00
N ALA A 19 4.18 12.68 -9.76
CA ALA A 19 2.78 12.56 -9.35
C ALA A 19 2.05 13.91 -9.45
N HIS A 20 2.69 15.01 -9.05
CA HIS A 20 2.13 16.36 -9.18
C HIS A 20 2.11 16.85 -10.63
N VAL A 21 3.10 16.46 -11.44
CA VAL A 21 3.06 16.70 -12.88
C VAL A 21 1.84 16.03 -13.51
N ALA A 22 1.51 14.80 -13.10
CA ALA A 22 0.30 14.10 -13.54
C ALA A 22 -0.98 14.84 -13.10
N GLY A 23 -1.03 15.33 -11.85
CA GLY A 23 -2.14 16.16 -11.36
C GLY A 23 -2.34 17.42 -12.20
N TYR A 24 -1.28 18.20 -12.41
CA TYR A 24 -1.30 19.38 -13.27
C TYR A 24 -1.72 19.12 -14.71
N ALA A 25 -1.41 17.94 -15.26
CA ALA A 25 -1.91 17.52 -16.56
C ALA A 25 -3.42 17.24 -16.51
N GLY A 26 -3.90 16.54 -15.48
CA GLY A 26 -5.32 16.30 -15.22
C GLY A 26 -6.15 17.57 -15.15
N GLN A 27 -5.69 18.56 -14.37
CA GLN A 27 -6.34 19.88 -14.23
C GLN A 27 -6.46 20.60 -15.57
N ARG A 28 -5.39 20.61 -16.37
CA ARG A 28 -5.35 21.33 -17.66
C ARG A 28 -6.13 20.63 -18.77
N LEU A 29 -6.21 19.31 -18.72
CA LEU A 29 -6.91 18.50 -19.72
C LEU A 29 -8.38 18.26 -19.40
N ASN A 30 -8.88 18.79 -18.27
CA ASN A 30 -10.28 18.71 -17.85
C ASN A 30 -10.78 17.24 -17.76
N LYS A 31 -10.12 16.48 -16.87
CA LYS A 31 -10.32 15.07 -16.45
C LYS A 31 -9.73 13.98 -17.36
N LEU A 32 -8.61 13.43 -16.90
CA LEU A 32 -8.03 12.18 -17.40
C LEU A 32 -8.83 10.94 -16.97
N GLY A 33 -8.59 9.80 -17.62
CA GLY A 33 -9.20 8.52 -17.30
C GLY A 33 -8.81 7.98 -15.92
N ARG A 34 -7.50 8.01 -15.66
CA ARG A 34 -6.90 7.60 -14.39
C ARG A 34 -5.56 8.31 -14.15
N ILE A 35 -5.28 8.64 -12.89
CA ILE A 35 -3.92 8.98 -12.43
C ILE A 35 -3.52 7.99 -11.34
N THR A 36 -2.29 7.49 -11.39
CA THR A 36 -1.69 6.79 -10.25
C THR A 36 -0.52 7.62 -9.71
N GLY A 37 -0.63 8.02 -8.44
CA GLY A 37 0.44 8.68 -7.69
C GLY A 37 1.32 7.65 -6.97
N LEU A 38 2.59 7.55 -7.35
CA LEU A 38 3.55 6.66 -6.71
C LEU A 38 4.42 7.49 -5.76
N ASP A 39 4.08 7.45 -4.48
CA ASP A 39 4.69 8.22 -3.39
C ASP A 39 4.87 9.71 -3.75
N PRO A 40 3.77 10.47 -3.93
CA PRO A 40 3.83 11.88 -4.31
C PRO A 40 4.75 12.67 -3.37
N ALA A 41 5.57 13.58 -3.91
CA ALA A 41 6.60 14.25 -3.12
C ALA A 41 6.01 15.20 -2.07
N GLU A 42 6.51 15.14 -0.84
CA GLU A 42 6.07 16.00 0.27
C GLU A 42 6.50 17.48 0.14
N PRO A 43 7.77 17.79 -0.15
CA PRO A 43 8.27 19.16 -0.06
C PRO A 43 7.53 20.10 -1.01
N TYR A 44 6.97 21.18 -0.45
CA TYR A 44 6.20 22.22 -1.16
C TYR A 44 4.80 21.82 -1.69
N PHE A 45 4.35 20.58 -1.47
CA PHE A 45 3.04 20.11 -1.93
C PHE A 45 2.12 19.69 -0.79
N GLN A 46 2.65 19.11 0.28
CA GLN A 46 1.81 18.63 1.36
C GLN A 46 1.07 19.78 2.06
N TYR A 47 -0.23 19.57 2.29
CA TYR A 47 -1.16 20.52 2.89
C TYR A 47 -1.33 21.85 2.15
N THR A 48 -0.89 21.93 0.88
CA THR A 48 -1.26 23.04 0.01
C THR A 48 -2.68 22.88 -0.51
N LEU A 49 -3.19 23.94 -1.15
CA LEU A 49 -4.42 23.90 -1.94
C LEU A 49 -4.34 22.81 -3.01
N GLU A 50 -5.49 22.23 -3.36
CA GLU A 50 -5.63 21.16 -4.37
C GLU A 50 -5.02 21.57 -5.72
N GLU A 51 -5.22 22.82 -6.14
CA GLU A 51 -4.64 23.42 -7.36
C GLU A 51 -3.11 23.34 -7.44
N VAL A 52 -2.41 23.10 -6.32
CA VAL A 52 -0.94 23.07 -6.24
C VAL A 52 -0.41 21.64 -6.24
N ARG A 53 -1.22 20.61 -6.00
CA ARG A 53 -0.77 19.23 -5.80
C ARG A 53 -1.62 18.23 -6.61
N LEU A 54 -1.34 16.95 -6.41
CA LEU A 54 -2.23 15.89 -6.88
C LEU A 54 -3.45 15.86 -5.95
N ASP A 55 -4.64 15.71 -6.50
CA ASP A 55 -5.88 15.50 -5.76
C ASP A 55 -6.90 14.66 -6.54
N PRO A 56 -7.99 14.19 -5.91
CA PRO A 56 -9.00 13.35 -6.57
C PRO A 56 -9.64 13.99 -7.81
N SER A 57 -9.76 15.32 -7.86
CA SER A 57 -10.44 16.02 -8.96
C SER A 57 -9.69 15.95 -10.30
N ASP A 58 -8.38 15.64 -10.27
CA ASP A 58 -7.48 15.65 -11.43
C ASP A 58 -7.82 14.57 -12.48
N ALA A 59 -8.53 13.50 -12.09
CA ALA A 59 -8.95 12.45 -13.00
C ALA A 59 -10.28 11.80 -12.58
N ASN A 60 -10.86 11.00 -13.48
CA ASN A 60 -12.04 10.19 -13.16
C ASN A 60 -11.75 9.10 -12.12
N PHE A 61 -10.47 8.79 -11.88
CA PHE A 61 -10.02 7.89 -10.82
C PHE A 61 -8.56 8.22 -10.48
N VAL A 62 -8.27 8.38 -9.20
CA VAL A 62 -6.93 8.67 -8.69
C VAL A 62 -6.64 7.66 -7.62
N ASP A 63 -5.60 6.86 -7.80
CA ASP A 63 -5.11 5.90 -6.80
C ASP A 63 -3.67 6.22 -6.42
N VAL A 64 -3.37 6.19 -5.12
CA VAL A 64 -2.07 6.64 -4.61
C VAL A 64 -1.42 5.55 -3.77
N ILE A 65 -0.11 5.37 -3.90
CA ILE A 65 0.68 4.43 -3.08
C ILE A 65 1.68 5.25 -2.26
N HIS A 66 1.49 5.28 -0.94
CA HIS A 66 2.39 5.95 -0.01
C HIS A 66 3.40 4.95 0.56
N THR A 67 4.69 5.25 0.44
CA THR A 67 5.75 4.36 0.91
C THR A 67 6.78 5.04 1.79
N ASP A 68 6.97 6.35 1.65
CA ASP A 68 7.93 7.16 2.40
C ASP A 68 7.28 8.41 3.03
N GLY A 69 6.04 8.24 3.47
CA GLY A 69 5.23 9.26 4.13
C GLY A 69 5.90 9.79 5.40
N GLY A 70 6.33 11.03 5.39
CA GLY A 70 6.99 11.65 6.54
C GLY A 70 7.46 13.06 6.23
N SER A 71 7.85 13.82 7.25
CA SER A 71 8.44 15.13 7.00
C SER A 71 9.80 14.96 6.32
N PHE A 72 10.08 15.77 5.30
CA PHE A 72 11.41 15.88 4.70
C PHE A 72 12.53 16.08 5.72
N ILE A 73 12.26 16.86 6.78
CA ILE A 73 13.21 17.12 7.87
C ILE A 73 13.56 15.82 8.61
N THR A 74 12.62 14.88 8.68
CA THR A 74 12.79 13.56 9.32
C THR A 74 13.25 12.46 8.35
N GLY A 75 13.54 12.82 7.09
CA GLY A 75 14.06 11.92 6.06
C GLY A 75 13.01 11.19 5.23
N GLY A 76 11.72 11.57 5.30
CA GLY A 76 10.68 11.06 4.40
C GLY A 76 10.53 11.95 3.17
N LEU A 77 10.42 11.38 1.98
CA LEU A 77 10.28 12.12 0.72
C LEU A 77 8.83 12.20 0.23
N GLY A 78 7.97 11.28 0.66
CA GLY A 78 6.58 11.18 0.22
C GLY A 78 5.59 11.88 1.15
N MET A 79 4.46 12.32 0.58
CA MET A 79 3.31 12.83 1.33
C MET A 79 2.72 11.70 2.19
N ILE A 80 2.23 12.04 3.38
CA ILE A 80 1.35 11.17 4.19
C ILE A 80 -0.12 11.62 4.11
N GLN A 81 -0.37 12.81 3.54
CA GLN A 81 -1.70 13.31 3.28
C GLN A 81 -2.37 12.50 2.16
N ASP A 82 -3.63 12.15 2.37
CA ASP A 82 -4.48 11.54 1.35
C ASP A 82 -4.65 12.48 0.15
N CYS A 83 -4.49 11.95 -1.06
CA CYS A 83 -4.60 12.72 -2.30
C CYS A 83 -5.19 11.94 -3.47
N GLY A 84 -5.75 10.74 -3.23
CA GLY A 84 -6.49 9.97 -4.20
C GLY A 84 -7.96 9.78 -3.82
N HIS A 85 -8.69 9.13 -4.72
CA HIS A 85 -9.96 8.51 -4.35
C HIS A 85 -9.71 7.28 -3.45
N VAL A 86 -8.58 6.61 -3.66
CA VAL A 86 -8.05 5.55 -2.80
C VAL A 86 -6.56 5.75 -2.56
N ASP A 87 -6.17 5.66 -1.30
CA ASP A 87 -4.80 5.87 -0.84
C ASP A 87 -4.33 4.60 -0.13
N PHE A 88 -3.33 3.94 -0.71
CA PHE A 88 -2.74 2.72 -0.19
C PHE A 88 -1.51 3.06 0.66
N TYR A 89 -1.46 2.49 1.87
CA TYR A 89 -0.38 2.67 2.83
C TYR A 89 0.27 1.31 3.16
N PRO A 90 1.00 0.69 2.21
CA PRO A 90 1.75 -0.53 2.47
C PRO A 90 2.72 -0.34 3.64
N ASN A 91 2.66 -1.25 4.61
CA ASN A 91 3.42 -1.23 5.84
C ASN A 91 3.27 0.08 6.65
N GLY A 92 2.10 0.71 6.56
CA GLY A 92 1.80 1.97 7.22
C GLY A 92 2.27 3.20 6.44
N GLY A 93 2.85 2.99 5.26
CA GLY A 93 3.17 4.02 4.27
C GLY A 93 4.34 4.95 4.58
N LYS A 94 5.15 4.63 5.61
CA LYS A 94 6.30 5.46 6.02
C LYS A 94 7.66 4.77 5.88
N ARG A 95 7.73 3.49 6.29
CA ARG A 95 8.98 2.73 6.36
C ARG A 95 8.74 1.34 5.82
N GLN A 96 9.42 1.03 4.74
CA GLN A 96 9.23 -0.21 4.02
C GLN A 96 10.22 -1.28 4.50
N PRO A 97 9.78 -2.53 4.68
CA PRO A 97 10.66 -3.62 5.02
C PRO A 97 11.83 -3.72 4.03
N GLY A 98 13.05 -3.94 4.54
CA GLY A 98 14.26 -4.06 3.72
C GLY A 98 14.95 -2.75 3.34
N CYS A 99 14.43 -1.58 3.74
CA CYS A 99 15.04 -0.29 3.42
C CYS A 99 16.05 0.25 4.45
N ASN A 100 16.50 -0.58 5.39
CA ASN A 100 17.55 -0.25 6.36
C ASN A 100 18.93 -0.78 5.95
N GLN A 101 19.12 -1.09 4.66
CA GLN A 101 20.39 -1.63 4.16
C GLN A 101 21.49 -0.58 4.22
N ASN A 102 22.72 -0.99 4.51
CA ASN A 102 23.87 -0.10 4.39
C ASN A 102 24.16 0.20 2.90
N VAL A 103 24.93 1.26 2.64
CA VAL A 103 25.24 1.71 1.28
C VAL A 103 25.87 0.61 0.42
N VAL A 104 26.69 -0.27 1.01
CA VAL A 104 27.32 -1.40 0.31
C VAL A 104 26.27 -2.39 -0.19
N GLY A 105 25.34 -2.81 0.67
CA GLY A 105 24.26 -3.71 0.29
C GLY A 105 23.30 -3.12 -0.73
N ALA A 106 23.09 -1.79 -0.72
CA ALA A 106 22.31 -1.12 -1.74
C ALA A 106 23.01 -1.09 -3.11
N ILE A 107 24.33 -0.87 -3.14
CA ILE A 107 25.15 -0.94 -4.37
C ILE A 107 25.20 -2.37 -4.91
N GLU A 108 25.43 -3.36 -4.05
CA GLU A 108 25.41 -4.77 -4.45
C GLU A 108 24.06 -5.17 -5.06
N LYS A 109 22.95 -4.68 -4.48
CA LYS A 109 21.60 -4.97 -4.98
C LYS A 109 21.33 -4.35 -6.34
N GLU A 110 21.72 -3.08 -6.53
CA GLU A 110 21.49 -2.37 -7.79
C GLU A 110 22.53 -2.72 -8.87
N GLY A 111 23.67 -3.28 -8.49
CA GLY A 111 24.78 -3.60 -9.40
C GLY A 111 25.51 -2.37 -9.95
N ASP A 112 25.13 -1.17 -9.51
CA ASP A 112 25.68 0.12 -9.93
C ASP A 112 25.81 1.09 -8.75
N LEU A 113 26.90 1.85 -8.72
CA LEU A 113 27.23 2.77 -7.63
C LEU A 113 26.23 3.92 -7.49
N LEU A 114 25.84 4.54 -8.61
CA LEU A 114 24.95 5.69 -8.61
C LEU A 114 23.52 5.26 -8.23
N TYR A 115 23.04 4.16 -8.80
CA TYR A 115 21.74 3.59 -8.45
C TYR A 115 21.72 3.06 -7.02
N GLY A 116 22.80 2.43 -6.57
CA GLY A 116 22.97 1.98 -5.19
C GLY A 116 22.88 3.10 -4.17
N ILE A 117 23.54 4.25 -4.43
CA ILE A 117 23.46 5.43 -3.57
C ILE A 117 22.05 6.03 -3.59
N ARG A 118 21.40 6.11 -4.76
CA ARG A 118 20.01 6.57 -4.86
C ARG A 118 19.06 5.66 -4.08
N ARG A 119 19.23 4.34 -4.18
CA ARG A 119 18.47 3.38 -3.39
C ARG A 119 18.75 3.54 -1.91
N PHE A 120 20.00 3.67 -1.50
CA PHE A 120 20.34 3.86 -0.10
C PHE A 120 19.64 5.10 0.51
N ILE A 121 19.59 6.21 -0.23
CA ILE A 121 18.98 7.45 0.23
C ILE A 121 17.45 7.42 0.14
N GLY A 122 16.89 6.80 -0.90
CA GLY A 122 15.46 6.86 -1.22
C GLY A 122 14.76 5.51 -1.27
N CYS A 123 15.23 4.49 -0.54
CA CYS A 123 14.70 3.11 -0.68
C CYS A 123 13.20 3.04 -0.42
N ASN A 124 12.72 3.67 0.66
CA ASN A 124 11.28 3.71 0.93
C ASN A 124 10.54 4.38 -0.22
N HIS A 125 11.07 5.50 -0.74
CA HIS A 125 10.45 6.25 -1.83
C HIS A 125 10.38 5.48 -3.15
N ILE A 126 11.40 4.66 -3.42
CA ILE A 126 11.49 3.77 -4.58
C ILE A 126 10.47 2.62 -4.52
N ARG A 127 10.08 2.18 -3.32
CA ARG A 127 9.18 1.03 -3.14
C ARG A 127 7.83 1.20 -3.81
N ALA A 128 7.32 2.43 -3.94
CA ALA A 128 6.03 2.65 -4.60
C ALA A 128 6.02 2.14 -6.04
N TYR A 129 7.05 2.43 -6.84
CA TYR A 129 7.11 1.92 -8.22
C TYR A 129 7.53 0.44 -8.28
N GLU A 130 8.31 -0.06 -7.31
CA GLU A 130 8.62 -1.50 -7.24
C GLU A 130 7.34 -2.31 -6.99
N PHE A 131 6.51 -1.89 -6.03
CA PHE A 131 5.23 -2.53 -5.77
C PHE A 131 4.27 -2.40 -6.95
N PHE A 132 4.22 -1.23 -7.60
CA PHE A 132 3.41 -1.05 -8.79
C PHE A 132 3.87 -1.99 -9.92
N SER A 133 5.18 -2.08 -10.18
CA SER A 133 5.76 -2.97 -11.18
C SER A 133 5.45 -4.45 -10.89
N GLU A 134 5.58 -4.90 -9.65
CA GLU A 134 5.22 -6.27 -9.27
C GLU A 134 3.71 -6.53 -9.43
N SER A 135 2.84 -5.55 -9.16
CA SER A 135 1.38 -5.70 -9.33
C SER A 135 0.96 -6.00 -10.78
N ILE A 136 1.80 -5.68 -11.76
CA ILE A 136 1.62 -5.98 -13.19
C ILE A 136 2.07 -7.41 -13.49
N ASN A 137 3.24 -7.77 -12.95
CA ASN A 137 4.01 -8.97 -13.34
C ASN A 137 3.81 -10.16 -12.39
N SER A 138 2.88 -10.06 -11.44
CA SER A 138 2.59 -11.09 -10.44
C SER A 138 1.12 -11.46 -10.41
N ASP A 139 0.84 -12.73 -10.13
CA ASP A 139 -0.52 -13.22 -9.87
C ASP A 139 -1.06 -12.72 -8.53
N CYS A 140 -0.18 -12.24 -7.64
CA CYS A 140 -0.57 -11.75 -6.33
C CYS A 140 -1.11 -10.31 -6.42
N PRO A 141 -2.35 -10.05 -5.99
CA PRO A 141 -3.08 -8.81 -6.30
C PRO A 141 -2.78 -7.63 -5.38
N PHE A 142 -1.93 -7.78 -4.35
CA PHE A 142 -1.68 -6.75 -3.33
C PHE A 142 -2.95 -6.15 -2.72
N TYR A 143 -3.82 -6.97 -2.14
CA TYR A 143 -5.05 -6.45 -1.53
C TYR A 143 -4.73 -5.52 -0.35
N GLY A 144 -5.17 -4.28 -0.48
CA GLY A 144 -5.32 -3.31 0.60
C GLY A 144 -6.73 -3.39 1.19
N TYR A 145 -6.84 -3.15 2.49
CA TYR A 145 -8.09 -3.22 3.24
C TYR A 145 -8.40 -1.88 3.89
N VAL A 146 -9.65 -1.46 3.78
CA VAL A 146 -10.14 -0.24 4.43
C VAL A 146 -9.99 -0.39 5.94
N CYS A 147 -9.35 0.61 6.55
CA CYS A 147 -9.20 0.75 7.99
C CYS A 147 -8.94 2.23 8.30
N ASP A 148 -9.15 2.65 9.54
CA ASP A 148 -8.96 4.04 9.96
C ASP A 148 -7.48 4.38 10.22
N THR A 149 -6.73 3.43 10.78
CA THR A 149 -5.31 3.56 11.09
C THR A 149 -4.55 2.28 10.77
N TYR A 150 -3.25 2.43 10.48
CA TYR A 150 -2.37 1.27 10.29
C TYR A 150 -2.26 0.42 11.56
N ASP A 151 -2.30 1.03 12.74
CA ASP A 151 -2.26 0.30 14.00
C ASP A 151 -3.46 -0.63 14.12
N ASN A 152 -4.68 -0.12 13.89
CA ASN A 152 -5.90 -0.95 13.89
C ASN A 152 -5.86 -2.04 12.81
N PHE A 153 -5.29 -1.77 11.65
CA PHE A 153 -5.09 -2.78 10.61
C PHE A 153 -4.12 -3.88 11.07
N SER A 154 -2.94 -3.50 11.58
CA SER A 154 -1.88 -4.43 11.98
C SER A 154 -2.23 -5.28 13.20
N THR A 155 -3.20 -4.82 13.99
CA THR A 155 -3.76 -5.48 15.17
C THR A 155 -5.02 -6.30 14.83
N GLY A 156 -5.50 -6.26 13.59
CA GLY A 156 -6.65 -7.06 13.16
C GLY A 156 -8.00 -6.52 13.64
N LYS A 157 -8.06 -5.26 14.09
CA LYS A 157 -9.31 -4.58 14.51
C LYS A 157 -10.22 -4.18 13.35
N CYS A 158 -9.77 -4.42 12.11
CA CYS A 158 -10.53 -4.20 10.89
C CYS A 158 -10.89 -5.54 10.19
N PRO A 159 -11.77 -6.40 10.78
CA PRO A 159 -11.87 -7.80 10.37
C PRO A 159 -12.83 -8.11 9.20
N TRP A 160 -13.39 -7.08 8.56
CA TRP A 160 -14.44 -7.21 7.55
C TRP A 160 -13.96 -7.72 6.18
N GLY A 161 -12.64 -7.83 5.96
CA GLY A 161 -12.08 -8.23 4.67
C GLY A 161 -12.52 -7.26 3.55
N CYS A 162 -13.03 -7.78 2.43
CA CYS A 162 -13.53 -6.97 1.32
C CYS A 162 -14.97 -6.46 1.52
N GLY A 163 -15.64 -6.84 2.61
CA GLY A 163 -17.06 -6.55 2.80
C GLY A 163 -17.96 -7.36 1.85
N PRO A 164 -19.28 -7.15 1.92
CA PRO A 164 -20.26 -7.93 1.14
C PRO A 164 -20.31 -7.55 -0.35
N ASP A 165 -19.87 -6.35 -0.72
CA ASP A 165 -19.95 -5.78 -2.07
C ASP A 165 -18.57 -5.48 -2.69
N ASP A 166 -17.48 -5.91 -2.05
CA ASP A 166 -16.09 -5.62 -2.38
C ASP A 166 -15.66 -4.14 -2.18
N SER A 167 -16.47 -3.32 -1.51
CA SER A 167 -16.12 -1.90 -1.28
C SER A 167 -14.99 -1.70 -0.26
N MET A 168 -14.74 -2.68 0.61
CA MET A 168 -13.80 -2.56 1.74
C MET A 168 -12.38 -3.05 1.44
N CYS A 169 -12.09 -3.43 0.19
CA CYS A 169 -10.74 -3.76 -0.24
C CYS A 169 -10.51 -3.38 -1.71
N ALA A 170 -9.26 -3.22 -2.08
CA ALA A 170 -8.88 -3.04 -3.48
C ALA A 170 -7.48 -3.64 -3.72
N PRO A 171 -7.21 -4.17 -4.92
CA PRO A 171 -5.85 -4.51 -5.30
C PRO A 171 -5.03 -3.23 -5.49
N MET A 172 -3.93 -3.08 -4.77
CA MET A 172 -2.98 -1.98 -4.94
C MET A 172 -2.22 -2.14 -6.27
N GLY A 173 -1.99 -1.04 -6.98
CA GLY A 173 -1.24 -1.01 -8.23
C GLY A 173 -2.13 -1.06 -9.47
N LEU A 174 -1.70 -1.76 -10.53
CA LEU A 174 -2.37 -1.65 -11.85
C LEU A 174 -3.86 -2.00 -11.79
N LYS A 175 -4.25 -3.00 -10.99
CA LYS A 175 -5.65 -3.46 -10.91
C LYS A 175 -6.55 -2.60 -10.00
N ALA A 176 -6.04 -1.52 -9.39
CA ALA A 176 -6.81 -0.66 -8.50
C ALA A 176 -8.04 -0.02 -9.18
N GLU A 177 -8.02 0.12 -10.51
CA GLU A 177 -9.17 0.58 -11.31
C GLU A 177 -10.46 -0.24 -11.08
N LYS A 178 -10.36 -1.49 -10.62
CA LYS A 178 -11.53 -2.31 -10.26
C LYS A 178 -12.37 -1.67 -9.15
N TRP A 179 -11.75 -0.82 -8.33
CA TRP A 179 -12.39 -0.11 -7.24
C TRP A 179 -12.97 1.25 -7.67
N LYS A 180 -12.75 1.70 -8.93
CA LYS A 180 -13.28 2.96 -9.48
C LYS A 180 -14.80 3.12 -9.30
N LYS A 181 -15.56 2.03 -9.30
CA LYS A 181 -17.02 2.05 -9.07
C LYS A 181 -17.44 2.56 -7.68
N PHE A 182 -16.52 2.59 -6.72
CA PHE A 182 -16.74 3.09 -5.36
C PHE A 182 -16.07 4.44 -5.10
N ALA A 183 -15.37 4.98 -6.11
CA ALA A 183 -14.68 6.25 -6.01
C ALA A 183 -15.67 7.38 -5.69
N ARG A 184 -15.26 8.24 -4.75
CA ARG A 184 -16.00 9.41 -4.27
C ARG A 184 -15.00 10.50 -3.90
N ASP A 185 -15.47 11.72 -3.72
CA ASP A 185 -14.61 12.87 -3.43
C ASP A 185 -13.85 12.71 -2.10
N GLU A 186 -14.46 12.02 -1.12
CA GLU A 186 -13.81 11.70 0.16
C GLU A 186 -12.78 10.55 -0.01
N PRO A 187 -11.48 10.80 0.26
CA PRO A 187 -10.45 9.77 0.12
C PRO A 187 -10.68 8.55 1.01
N VAL A 188 -10.29 7.36 0.50
CA VAL A 188 -10.37 6.09 1.24
C VAL A 188 -8.99 5.51 1.50
N LYS A 189 -8.67 5.35 2.79
CA LYS A 189 -7.42 4.72 3.24
C LYS A 189 -7.51 3.21 3.17
N MET A 190 -6.48 2.59 2.59
CA MET A 190 -6.33 1.15 2.59
C MET A 190 -4.93 0.75 3.06
N PHE A 191 -4.87 -0.27 3.90
CA PHE A 191 -3.62 -0.76 4.47
C PHE A 191 -3.36 -2.21 4.06
N LEU A 192 -2.07 -2.54 3.94
CA LEU A 192 -1.57 -3.86 3.63
C LEU A 192 -0.15 -4.02 4.17
N HIS A 193 0.32 -5.26 4.26
CA HIS A 193 1.72 -5.59 4.54
C HIS A 193 2.39 -6.12 3.28
N THR A 194 3.67 -5.84 3.13
CA THR A 194 4.51 -6.41 2.07
C THR A 194 5.81 -6.98 2.65
N SER A 195 6.52 -7.79 1.86
CA SER A 195 7.85 -8.34 2.17
C SER A 195 8.94 -7.28 2.18
N ASN A 196 10.12 -7.67 2.69
CA ASN A 196 11.37 -6.94 2.44
C ASN A 196 12.05 -7.28 1.11
N THR A 197 11.71 -8.40 0.47
CA THR A 197 12.27 -8.86 -0.82
C THR A 197 11.19 -9.37 -1.75
N GLU A 198 11.47 -9.35 -3.06
CA GLU A 198 10.57 -9.92 -4.07
C GLU A 198 10.36 -11.42 -3.85
N PRO A 199 9.15 -11.94 -4.14
CA PRO A 199 7.92 -11.18 -4.36
C PRO A 199 7.48 -10.45 -3.07
N PHE A 200 7.20 -9.15 -3.20
CA PHE A 200 6.77 -8.26 -2.12
C PHE A 200 5.37 -8.60 -1.65
N CYS A 201 4.51 -9.06 -2.54
CA CYS A 201 3.12 -9.31 -2.22
C CYS A 201 2.94 -10.30 -1.07
N ARG A 202 1.90 -10.09 -0.26
CA ARG A 202 1.49 -10.95 0.84
C ARG A 202 -0.01 -11.20 0.79
N HIS A 203 -0.42 -12.30 1.42
CA HIS A 203 -1.81 -12.65 1.63
C HIS A 203 -2.15 -12.45 3.10
N HIS A 204 -3.27 -11.79 3.38
CA HIS A 204 -3.71 -11.47 4.73
C HIS A 204 -4.80 -12.44 5.16
N TYR A 205 -4.66 -12.98 6.38
CA TYR A 205 -5.61 -13.90 6.98
C TYR A 205 -5.94 -13.45 8.38
N ILE A 206 -7.22 -13.54 8.74
CA ILE A 206 -7.70 -13.37 10.11
C ILE A 206 -8.04 -14.75 10.64
N ILE A 207 -7.41 -15.13 11.75
CA ILE A 207 -7.53 -16.47 12.33
C ILE A 207 -8.14 -16.32 13.72
N ASN A 208 -9.40 -16.75 13.85
CA ASN A 208 -10.09 -16.80 15.13
C ASN A 208 -9.85 -18.17 15.79
N LEU A 209 -9.09 -18.17 16.89
CA LEU A 209 -8.75 -19.39 17.62
C LEU A 209 -9.62 -19.50 18.87
N ARG A 210 -10.43 -20.55 18.94
CA ARG A 210 -11.25 -20.87 20.11
C ARG A 210 -10.61 -22.02 20.86
N CYS A 211 -10.02 -21.73 22.02
CA CYS A 211 -9.50 -22.78 22.90
C CYS A 211 -10.64 -23.67 23.41
N SER A 212 -10.39 -24.98 23.50
CA SER A 212 -11.37 -25.95 24.00
C SER A 212 -11.78 -25.64 25.43
N TYR A 213 -13.08 -25.76 25.71
CA TYR A 213 -13.70 -25.44 27.00
C TYR A 213 -14.18 -26.71 27.73
N SER A 214 -13.42 -27.80 27.63
CA SER A 214 -13.75 -29.09 28.25
C SER A 214 -13.61 -29.05 29.77
N GLU A 215 -14.34 -29.94 30.46
CA GLU A 215 -14.32 -30.05 31.92
C GLU A 215 -12.94 -30.47 32.47
N GLU A 216 -12.24 -31.34 31.73
CA GLU A 216 -10.81 -31.66 31.97
C GLU A 216 -9.91 -30.42 31.83
N GLY A 217 -10.15 -29.57 30.83
CA GLY A 217 -9.40 -28.33 30.64
C GLY A 217 -9.58 -27.34 31.78
N ARG A 218 -10.75 -27.31 32.46
CA ARG A 218 -10.97 -26.46 33.64
C ARG A 218 -10.43 -27.03 34.93
N THR A 219 -10.50 -28.34 35.11
CA THR A 219 -10.17 -29.00 36.39
C THR A 219 -8.69 -29.35 36.51
N ILE A 220 -8.01 -29.67 35.40
CA ILE A 220 -6.61 -30.09 35.36
C ILE A 220 -5.68 -28.94 34.91
N HIS A 221 -6.12 -28.12 33.95
CA HIS A 221 -5.31 -27.07 33.32
C HIS A 221 -5.89 -25.67 33.60
N THR A 222 -5.97 -25.31 34.88
CA THR A 222 -6.71 -24.14 35.39
C THR A 222 -6.23 -22.80 34.82
N THR A 223 -4.96 -22.67 34.38
CA THR A 223 -4.43 -21.54 33.59
C THR A 223 -3.07 -21.91 32.99
N GLU A 224 -3.01 -22.12 31.68
CA GLU A 224 -1.74 -22.31 30.96
C GLU A 224 -1.26 -20.96 30.40
N LYS A 225 0.01 -20.61 30.68
CA LYS A 225 0.68 -19.44 30.09
C LYS A 225 1.60 -19.92 28.97
N GLY A 226 1.33 -19.49 27.74
CA GLY A 226 2.13 -19.90 26.61
C GLY A 226 1.94 -18.99 25.41
N ARG A 227 2.73 -19.27 24.38
CA ARG A 227 2.62 -18.66 23.05
C ARG A 227 1.87 -19.63 22.15
N LEU A 228 0.88 -19.13 21.44
CA LEU A 228 0.11 -19.93 20.50
C LEU A 228 0.66 -19.70 19.10
N PHE A 229 0.88 -20.77 18.36
CA PHE A 229 1.41 -20.72 16.99
C PHE A 229 0.47 -21.43 16.03
N VAL A 230 0.31 -20.89 14.82
CA VAL A 230 -0.54 -21.42 13.76
C VAL A 230 0.24 -21.56 12.47
N ARG A 231 -0.03 -22.63 11.71
CA ARG A 231 0.44 -22.79 10.34
C ARG A 231 -0.76 -23.04 9.44
N LEU A 232 -0.89 -22.25 8.37
CA LEU A 232 -1.90 -22.46 7.34
C LEU A 232 -1.37 -23.47 6.33
N THR A 233 -2.16 -24.50 6.03
CA THR A 233 -1.84 -25.50 5.01
C THR A 233 -2.94 -25.49 3.96
N GLY A 234 -2.59 -25.15 2.72
CA GLY A 234 -3.50 -25.15 1.58
C GLY A 234 -3.00 -26.07 0.47
N THR A 235 -3.78 -26.18 -0.60
CA THR A 235 -3.46 -27.02 -1.77
C THR A 235 -2.26 -26.51 -2.58
N LYS A 236 -1.92 -25.22 -2.46
CA LYS A 236 -0.79 -24.60 -3.17
C LYS A 236 0.50 -24.54 -2.36
N ALA A 237 0.41 -24.34 -1.04
CA ALA A 237 1.56 -24.12 -0.17
C ALA A 237 1.21 -24.21 1.32
N GLN A 238 2.23 -24.22 2.16
CA GLN A 238 2.14 -23.98 3.60
C GLN A 238 2.69 -22.60 3.94
N SER A 239 2.05 -21.90 4.88
CA SER A 239 2.62 -20.67 5.45
C SER A 239 3.82 -20.98 6.35
N PRO A 240 4.67 -19.99 6.65
CA PRO A 240 5.52 -20.02 7.83
C PRO A 240 4.69 -20.24 9.11
N VAL A 241 5.35 -20.65 10.20
CA VAL A 241 4.72 -20.68 11.52
C VAL A 241 4.48 -19.25 11.97
N LEU A 242 3.23 -18.91 12.26
CA LEU A 242 2.78 -17.59 12.69
C LEU A 242 2.48 -17.64 14.18
N GLU A 243 2.99 -16.69 14.95
CA GLU A 243 2.59 -16.53 16.34
C GLU A 243 1.25 -15.78 16.40
N ALA A 244 0.27 -16.36 17.09
CA ALA A 244 -0.97 -15.69 17.40
C ALA A 244 -0.72 -14.68 18.53
N LYS A 245 -1.01 -13.41 18.27
CA LYS A 245 -1.02 -12.37 19.30
C LYS A 245 -2.41 -12.29 19.90
N LYS A 246 -2.47 -12.32 21.22
CA LYS A 246 -3.72 -12.11 21.96
C LYS A 246 -4.01 -10.61 21.97
N GLU A 247 -5.20 -10.25 21.49
CA GLU A 247 -5.79 -8.92 21.70
C GLU A 247 -7.05 -9.04 22.56
#